data_AF-A0A963QR44-F1
#
_entry.id   AF-A0A963QR44-F1
#
_cell.length_a   1.000
_cell.length_b   1.000
_cell.length_c   1.000
_cell.angle_alpha   90.00
_cell.angle_beta   90.00
_cell.angle_gamma   90.00
#
_symmetry.space_group_name_H-M   'P 1'
#
loop_
_entity.id
_entity.type
_entity.pdbx_description
1 polymer ?
#
loop_
_entity_poly.entity_id
_entity_poly.type
_entity_poly.pdbx_seq_one_letter_code
_entity_poly.pdbx_strand_id
1 'polypeptide(L)'
;MTYQAEIDQMAQTISSQGSPWNAIDAESAARMKLQNRFRTGLDIAKYTAKIMREDMAAYDADPVNYTQSLGCWHGFIGQQKLISIKKHFGTTKRKYLYLSGWMVAALRSDFGPLPDQSMHEKTTVPALIEELYTFLKQADARELGMMFRDLDAAREAGNATEAKRIEHAIENYETHVVPIIADIDAGFGNPEATYLLAKKMIEAGACALQIENQVSDEKQCG
;
A
#
# COMPACT_ATOMS: atom_id res chain seq x y z
N MET A 1 10.72 -13.51 -6.11
CA MET A 1 12.05 -13.23 -6.68
C MET A 1 12.99 -13.06 -5.49
N THR A 2 14.07 -13.82 -5.43
CA THR A 2 15.01 -13.79 -4.29
C THR A 2 15.91 -12.55 -4.36
N TYR A 3 16.53 -12.19 -3.24
CA TYR A 3 17.47 -11.07 -3.22
C TYR A 3 18.63 -11.29 -4.20
N GLN A 4 19.21 -12.49 -4.20
CA GLN A 4 20.30 -12.86 -5.09
C GLN A 4 19.89 -12.79 -6.57
N ALA A 5 18.69 -13.26 -6.93
CA ALA A 5 18.23 -13.21 -8.32
C ALA A 5 18.09 -11.77 -8.84
N GLU A 6 17.74 -10.81 -7.98
CA GLU A 6 17.71 -9.40 -8.35
C GLU A 6 19.10 -8.82 -8.56
N ILE A 7 20.08 -9.20 -7.73
CA ILE A 7 21.49 -8.81 -7.91
C ILE A 7 22.00 -9.35 -9.25
N ASP A 8 21.78 -10.63 -9.53
CA ASP A 8 22.23 -11.29 -10.76
C ASP A 8 21.61 -10.63 -12.01
N GLN A 9 20.32 -10.29 -11.94
CA GLN A 9 19.62 -9.58 -13.02
C GLN A 9 20.19 -8.17 -13.24
N MET A 10 20.49 -7.43 -12.17
CA MET A 10 21.11 -6.10 -12.27
C MET A 10 22.52 -6.20 -12.81
N ALA A 11 23.33 -7.16 -12.36
CA ALA A 11 24.67 -7.40 -12.85
C ALA A 11 24.68 -7.72 -14.36
N GLN A 12 23.77 -8.58 -14.82
CA GLN A 12 23.62 -8.88 -16.24
C GLN A 12 23.24 -7.63 -17.04
N THR A 13 22.28 -6.85 -16.54
CA THR A 13 21.85 -5.60 -17.19
C THR A 13 23.00 -4.62 -17.31
N ILE A 14 23.77 -4.41 -16.23
CA ILE A 14 24.93 -3.52 -16.19
C ILE A 14 26.01 -3.99 -17.16
N SER A 15 26.34 -5.28 -17.16
CA SER A 15 27.37 -5.82 -18.05
C SER A 15 27.03 -5.66 -19.54
N SER A 16 25.73 -5.68 -19.89
CA SER A 16 25.27 -5.52 -21.28
C SER A 16 25.49 -4.12 -21.85
N GLN A 17 25.63 -3.10 -20.98
CA GLN A 17 25.84 -1.71 -21.37
C GLN A 17 27.33 -1.33 -21.45
N GLY A 18 28.22 -2.17 -20.91
CA GLY A 18 29.68 -2.01 -20.99
C GLY A 18 30.24 -0.90 -20.11
N SER A 19 31.38 -0.35 -20.53
CA SER A 19 32.19 0.59 -19.73
C SER A 19 31.48 1.85 -19.21
N PRO A 20 30.46 2.43 -19.87
CA PRO A 20 29.76 3.60 -19.34
C PRO A 20 29.04 3.34 -18.01
N TRP A 21 28.73 2.09 -17.67
CA TRP A 21 27.99 1.72 -16.46
C TRP A 21 28.87 1.15 -15.34
N ASN A 22 30.20 1.22 -15.48
CA ASN A 22 31.15 0.67 -14.49
C ASN A 22 31.01 1.25 -13.07
N ALA A 23 30.40 2.43 -12.91
CA ALA A 23 30.18 3.05 -11.61
C ALA A 23 28.91 2.57 -10.89
N ILE A 24 28.06 1.76 -11.55
CA ILE A 24 26.79 1.28 -10.98
C ILE A 24 27.06 -0.02 -10.22
N ASP A 25 26.75 -0.01 -8.93
CA ASP A 25 26.78 -1.22 -8.11
C ASP A 25 25.47 -2.02 -8.25
N ALA A 26 25.60 -3.29 -8.67
CA ALA A 26 24.46 -4.17 -8.94
C ALA A 26 23.66 -4.47 -7.67
N GLU A 27 24.35 -4.64 -6.54
CA GLU A 27 23.71 -4.94 -5.27
C GLU A 27 22.89 -3.75 -4.75
N SER A 28 23.45 -2.54 -4.79
CA SER A 28 22.77 -1.29 -4.45
C SER A 28 21.52 -1.07 -5.32
N ALA A 29 21.63 -1.30 -6.64
CA ALA A 29 20.49 -1.20 -7.55
C ALA A 29 19.40 -2.25 -7.22
N ALA A 30 19.79 -3.49 -6.90
CA ALA A 30 18.86 -4.54 -6.49
C ALA A 30 18.13 -4.18 -5.19
N ARG A 31 18.84 -3.61 -4.19
CA ARG A 31 18.22 -3.13 -2.93
C ARG A 31 17.16 -2.05 -3.20
N MET A 32 17.47 -1.07 -4.05
CA MET A 32 16.50 -0.01 -4.42
C MET A 32 15.26 -0.61 -5.11
N LYS A 33 15.44 -1.62 -5.96
CA LYS A 33 14.33 -2.30 -6.63
C LYS A 33 13.46 -3.08 -5.64
N LEU A 34 14.06 -3.78 -4.68
CA LEU A 34 13.33 -4.51 -3.63
C LEU A 34 12.57 -3.57 -2.68
N GLN A 35 13.19 -2.44 -2.31
CA GLN A 35 12.55 -1.39 -1.51
C GLN A 35 11.35 -0.73 -2.22
N ASN A 36 11.24 -0.86 -3.55
CA ASN A 36 10.13 -0.35 -4.34
C ASN A 36 9.38 -1.49 -5.06
N ARG A 37 8.98 -2.52 -4.28
CA ARG A 37 8.23 -3.70 -4.76
C ARG A 37 7.00 -3.33 -5.60
N PHE A 38 6.24 -2.31 -5.19
CA PHE A 38 5.02 -1.87 -5.87
C PHE A 38 5.28 -0.58 -6.63
N ARG A 39 5.48 -0.68 -7.95
CA ARG A 39 5.88 0.48 -8.77
C ARG A 39 4.72 1.40 -9.08
N THR A 40 3.53 0.84 -9.25
CA THR A 40 2.31 1.58 -9.60
C THR A 40 1.17 1.23 -8.65
N GLY A 41 0.17 2.11 -8.54
CA GLY A 41 -1.06 1.79 -7.81
C GLY A 41 -1.80 0.59 -8.42
N LEU A 42 -1.73 0.37 -9.74
CA LEU A 42 -2.31 -0.83 -10.36
C LEU A 42 -1.66 -2.14 -9.88
N ASP A 43 -0.35 -2.13 -9.57
CA ASP A 43 0.31 -3.29 -8.97
C ASP A 43 -0.26 -3.57 -7.57
N ILE A 44 -0.50 -2.50 -6.80
CA ILE A 44 -1.12 -2.57 -5.47
C ILE A 44 -2.56 -3.09 -5.57
N ALA A 45 -3.38 -2.52 -6.46
CA ALA A 45 -4.78 -2.88 -6.63
C ALA A 45 -4.93 -4.37 -7.00
N LYS A 46 -4.11 -4.87 -7.94
CA LYS A 46 -4.09 -6.30 -8.31
C LYS A 46 -3.66 -7.19 -7.16
N TYR A 47 -2.59 -6.81 -6.46
CA TYR A 47 -2.06 -7.56 -5.32
C TYR A 47 -3.07 -7.67 -4.18
N THR A 48 -3.67 -6.54 -3.80
CA THR A 48 -4.61 -6.46 -2.68
C THR A 48 -5.99 -7.03 -3.01
N ALA A 49 -6.44 -6.95 -4.26
CA ALA A 49 -7.66 -7.62 -4.71
C ALA A 49 -7.58 -9.14 -4.52
N LYS A 50 -6.40 -9.74 -4.80
CA LYS A 50 -6.17 -11.17 -4.56
C LYS A 50 -6.32 -11.51 -3.06
N ILE A 51 -5.69 -10.72 -2.17
CA ILE A 51 -5.78 -10.91 -0.72
C ILE A 51 -7.24 -10.86 -0.25
N MET A 52 -7.98 -9.85 -0.70
CA MET A 52 -9.39 -9.71 -0.31
C MET A 52 -10.23 -10.90 -0.76
N ARG A 53 -10.01 -11.42 -1.97
CA ARG A 53 -10.70 -12.64 -2.45
C ARG A 53 -10.35 -13.88 -1.64
N GLU A 54 -9.09 -14.03 -1.24
CA GLU A 54 -8.66 -15.13 -0.37
C GLU A 54 -9.31 -15.04 1.02
N ASP A 55 -9.36 -13.84 1.60
CA ASP A 55 -9.99 -13.61 2.89
C ASP A 55 -11.52 -13.80 2.85
N MET A 56 -12.19 -13.41 1.76
CA MET A 56 -13.61 -13.71 1.54
C MET A 56 -13.87 -15.21 1.54
N ALA A 57 -13.09 -15.98 0.77
CA ALA A 57 -13.21 -17.44 0.74
C ALA A 57 -12.93 -18.07 2.11
N ALA A 58 -11.98 -17.52 2.87
CA ALA A 58 -11.69 -17.98 4.23
C ALA A 58 -12.84 -17.71 5.21
N TYR A 59 -13.54 -16.58 5.06
CA TYR A 59 -14.73 -16.25 5.86
C TYR A 59 -15.94 -17.14 5.48
N ASP A 60 -16.15 -17.37 4.18
CA ASP A 60 -17.22 -18.27 3.70
C ASP A 60 -17.04 -19.70 4.24
N ALA A 61 -15.78 -20.15 4.34
CA ALA A 61 -15.45 -21.46 4.92
C ALA A 61 -15.60 -21.49 6.45
N ASP A 62 -15.27 -20.40 7.14
CA ASP A 62 -15.36 -20.28 8.59
C ASP A 62 -15.45 -18.80 9.04
N PRO A 63 -16.61 -18.36 9.57
CA PRO A 63 -16.85 -16.96 9.95
C PRO A 63 -15.93 -16.37 11.02
N VAL A 64 -15.20 -17.20 11.78
CA VAL A 64 -14.18 -16.68 12.72
C VAL A 64 -13.02 -16.00 11.99
N ASN A 65 -12.89 -16.24 10.68
CA ASN A 65 -11.86 -15.67 9.81
C ASN A 65 -12.26 -14.32 9.19
N TYR A 66 -13.01 -13.50 9.93
CA TYR A 66 -13.40 -12.16 9.52
C TYR A 66 -12.19 -11.20 9.41
N THR A 67 -12.40 -10.09 8.71
CA THR A 67 -11.40 -9.02 8.53
C THR A 67 -11.79 -7.75 9.27
N GLN A 68 -10.81 -6.88 9.52
CA GLN A 68 -11.02 -5.64 10.27
C GLN A 68 -10.24 -4.48 9.65
N SER A 69 -10.80 -3.28 9.77
CA SER A 69 -10.16 -2.04 9.37
C SER A 69 -10.45 -0.93 10.38
N LEU A 70 -9.69 0.16 10.26
CA LEU A 70 -9.99 1.44 10.88
C LEU A 70 -9.83 2.49 9.79
N GLY A 71 -10.70 3.50 9.83
CA GLY A 71 -10.59 4.68 8.99
C GLY A 71 -9.25 5.39 9.21
N CYS A 72 -8.57 5.78 8.13
CA CYS A 72 -7.36 6.59 8.22
C CYS A 72 -7.50 7.83 7.33
N TRP A 73 -7.53 9.01 7.94
CA TRP A 73 -7.71 10.29 7.24
C TRP A 73 -6.43 10.85 6.61
N HIS A 74 -5.26 10.26 6.89
CA HIS A 74 -3.97 10.66 6.32
C HIS A 74 -3.01 9.48 6.21
N GLY A 75 -2.10 9.53 5.25
CA GLY A 75 -1.10 8.50 4.96
C GLY A 75 -0.27 8.12 6.18
N PHE A 76 0.18 9.11 6.95
CA PHE A 76 0.90 8.90 8.20
C PHE A 76 0.09 8.11 9.24
N ILE A 77 -1.22 8.35 9.37
CA ILE A 77 -2.07 7.59 10.30
C ILE A 77 -2.19 6.14 9.85
N GLY A 78 -2.40 5.92 8.55
CA GLY A 78 -2.39 4.57 7.96
C GLY A 78 -1.06 3.86 8.19
N GLN A 79 0.05 4.56 8.00
CA GLN A 79 1.40 4.04 8.25
C GLN A 79 1.60 3.58 9.68
N GLN A 80 1.33 4.46 10.66
CA GLN A 80 1.50 4.14 12.08
C GLN A 80 0.59 2.99 12.51
N LYS A 81 -0.64 2.92 11.96
CA LYS A 81 -1.54 1.79 12.18
C LYS A 81 -0.88 0.47 11.75
N LEU A 82 -0.32 0.40 10.54
CA LEU A 82 0.26 -0.84 10.01
C LEU A 82 1.58 -1.21 10.70
N ILE A 83 2.41 -0.23 11.05
CA ILE A 83 3.61 -0.45 11.87
C ILE A 83 3.23 -1.03 13.24
N SER A 84 2.22 -0.45 13.90
CA SER A 84 1.71 -0.95 15.18
C SER A 84 1.18 -2.37 15.05
N ILE A 85 0.43 -2.67 13.99
CA ILE A 85 -0.11 -4.00 13.74
C ILE A 85 1.01 -5.04 13.64
N LYS A 86 2.02 -4.80 12.80
CA LYS A 86 3.14 -5.73 12.65
C LYS A 86 3.93 -5.90 13.94
N LYS A 87 4.16 -4.80 14.68
CA LYS A 87 4.88 -4.82 15.96
C LYS A 87 4.18 -5.68 17.02
N HIS A 88 2.86 -5.57 17.14
CA HIS A 88 2.12 -6.18 18.25
C HIS A 88 1.43 -7.50 17.90
N PHE A 89 1.10 -7.73 16.62
CA PHE A 89 0.39 -8.93 16.17
C PHE A 89 1.20 -9.80 15.19
N GLY A 90 2.37 -9.33 14.74
CA GLY A 90 3.31 -10.11 13.92
C GLY A 90 2.90 -10.34 12.46
N THR A 91 1.68 -9.98 12.06
CA THR A 91 1.20 -10.12 10.67
C THR A 91 0.18 -9.04 10.31
N THR A 92 0.08 -8.72 9.02
CA THR A 92 -0.97 -7.86 8.45
C THR A 92 -2.20 -8.63 7.97
N LYS A 93 -2.18 -9.97 8.04
CA LYS A 93 -3.27 -10.84 7.58
C LYS A 93 -4.62 -10.42 8.19
N ARG A 94 -5.64 -10.28 7.33
CA ARG A 94 -7.02 -9.85 7.68
C ARG A 94 -7.13 -8.44 8.28
N LYS A 95 -6.10 -7.59 8.13
CA LYS A 95 -6.12 -6.18 8.56
C LYS A 95 -6.06 -5.26 7.35
N TYR A 96 -7.09 -4.43 7.18
CA TYR A 96 -7.25 -3.56 6.02
C TYR A 96 -7.19 -2.08 6.40
N LEU A 97 -7.10 -1.22 5.38
CA LEU A 97 -7.42 0.20 5.45
C LEU A 97 -8.90 0.43 5.12
N TYR A 98 -9.47 1.48 5.72
CA TYR A 98 -10.73 2.06 5.29
C TYR A 98 -10.52 3.53 4.97
N LEU A 99 -10.99 3.95 3.81
CA LEU A 99 -11.06 5.36 3.42
C LEU A 99 -12.51 5.80 3.61
N SER A 100 -12.71 6.74 4.53
CA SER A 100 -14.02 7.26 4.90
C SER A 100 -14.32 8.54 4.11
N GLY A 101 -15.44 8.57 3.37
CA GLY A 101 -15.92 9.78 2.68
C GLY A 101 -16.10 10.95 3.67
N TRP A 102 -16.71 10.67 4.82
CA TRP A 102 -16.87 11.64 5.92
C TRP A 102 -15.54 12.29 6.35
N MET A 103 -14.48 11.51 6.59
CA MET A 103 -13.19 12.09 7.01
C MET A 103 -12.51 12.86 5.88
N VAL A 104 -12.74 12.48 4.62
CA VAL A 104 -12.27 13.26 3.47
C VAL A 104 -12.95 14.62 3.47
N ALA A 105 -14.27 14.66 3.57
CA ALA A 105 -15.04 15.90 3.62
C ALA A 105 -14.63 16.79 4.81
N ALA A 106 -14.47 16.20 5.99
CA ALA A 106 -14.20 16.95 7.21
C ALA A 106 -12.76 17.48 7.33
N LEU A 107 -11.77 16.81 6.72
CA LEU A 107 -10.35 17.06 7.04
C LEU A 107 -9.45 17.28 5.81
N ARG A 108 -9.89 16.91 4.61
CA ARG A 108 -9.00 16.82 3.44
C ARG A 108 -9.36 17.76 2.31
N SER A 109 -10.53 18.40 2.36
CA SER A 109 -10.94 19.33 1.33
C SER A 109 -10.14 20.62 1.37
N ASP A 110 -9.79 21.13 0.19
CA ASP A 110 -9.19 22.47 0.03
C ASP A 110 -10.13 23.59 0.52
N PHE A 111 -11.44 23.32 0.60
CA PHE A 111 -12.44 24.22 1.16
C PHE A 111 -12.44 24.25 2.71
N GLY A 112 -11.59 23.47 3.35
CA GLY A 112 -11.63 23.24 4.80
C GLY A 112 -12.72 22.25 5.18
N PRO A 113 -13.13 22.20 6.46
CA PRO A 113 -14.10 21.23 6.94
C PRO A 113 -15.48 21.39 6.29
N LEU A 114 -15.95 20.33 5.62
CA LEU A 114 -17.27 20.25 5.00
C LEU A 114 -18.12 19.14 5.65
N PRO A 115 -19.46 19.23 5.58
CA PRO A 115 -20.32 18.11 5.95
C PRO A 115 -20.23 16.99 4.91
N ASP A 116 -20.66 15.80 5.31
CA ASP A 116 -20.60 14.57 4.53
C ASP A 116 -21.73 14.47 3.49
N GLN A 117 -21.60 15.32 2.47
CA GLN A 117 -22.59 15.52 1.39
C GLN A 117 -21.92 15.58 0.01
N SER A 118 -20.74 14.97 -0.15
CA SER A 118 -20.02 14.89 -1.44
C SER A 118 -19.73 16.25 -2.11
N MET A 119 -19.66 17.33 -1.33
CA MET A 119 -19.46 18.71 -1.84
C MET A 119 -17.99 19.09 -2.05
N HIS A 120 -17.07 18.31 -1.48
CA HIS A 120 -15.64 18.52 -1.66
C HIS A 120 -15.20 18.13 -3.07
N GLU A 121 -14.04 18.63 -3.49
CA GLU A 121 -13.41 18.27 -4.75
C GLU A 121 -13.09 16.77 -4.81
N LYS A 122 -13.75 16.05 -5.73
CA LYS A 122 -13.68 14.59 -5.83
C LYS A 122 -12.27 14.02 -6.04
N THR A 123 -11.31 14.85 -6.46
CA THR A 123 -9.89 14.47 -6.60
C THR A 123 -9.22 14.15 -5.28
N THR A 124 -9.78 14.63 -4.16
CA THR A 124 -9.22 14.42 -2.82
C THR A 124 -9.37 12.97 -2.36
N VAL A 125 -10.39 12.27 -2.84
CA VAL A 125 -10.59 10.84 -2.58
C VAL A 125 -9.43 9.99 -3.14
N PRO A 126 -9.14 9.97 -4.46
CA PRO A 126 -8.01 9.21 -5.00
C PRO A 126 -6.65 9.73 -4.50
N ALA A 127 -6.51 11.03 -4.24
CA ALA A 127 -5.28 11.58 -3.66
C ALA A 127 -4.96 10.98 -2.28
N LEU A 128 -5.98 10.79 -1.42
CA LEU A 128 -5.78 10.13 -0.13
C LEU A 128 -5.40 8.64 -0.30
N ILE A 129 -5.95 7.94 -1.29
CA ILE A 129 -5.57 6.54 -1.59
C ILE A 129 -4.10 6.46 -1.97
N GLU A 130 -3.65 7.33 -2.88
CA GLU A 130 -2.26 7.41 -3.32
C GLU A 130 -1.32 7.77 -2.17
N GLU A 131 -1.72 8.74 -1.32
CA GLU A 131 -0.97 9.14 -0.13
C GLU A 131 -0.82 7.97 0.86
N LEU A 132 -1.92 7.27 1.18
CA LEU A 132 -1.89 6.09 2.06
C LEU A 132 -0.87 5.06 1.56
N TYR A 133 -0.94 4.69 0.29
CA TYR A 133 0.01 3.73 -0.26
C TYR A 133 1.43 4.25 -0.40
N THR A 134 1.63 5.54 -0.64
CA THR A 134 2.95 6.17 -0.62
C THR A 134 3.61 6.00 0.74
N PHE A 135 2.89 6.29 1.81
CA PHE A 135 3.40 6.12 3.17
C PHE A 135 3.64 4.66 3.55
N LEU A 136 2.79 3.72 3.13
CA LEU A 136 3.00 2.29 3.37
C LEU A 136 4.21 1.74 2.60
N LYS A 137 4.37 2.12 1.33
CA LYS A 137 5.57 1.78 0.54
C LYS A 137 6.83 2.35 1.19
N GLN A 138 6.75 3.57 1.72
CA GLN A 138 7.90 4.17 2.41
C GLN A 138 8.24 3.46 3.72
N ALA A 139 7.25 2.92 4.44
CA ALA A 139 7.49 2.08 5.61
C ALA A 139 8.23 0.79 5.20
N ASP A 140 7.84 0.15 4.11
CA ASP A 140 8.57 -1.00 3.54
C ASP A 140 10.02 -0.66 3.22
N ALA A 141 10.22 0.41 2.45
CA ALA A 141 11.55 0.85 2.02
C ALA A 141 12.48 1.14 3.21
N ARG A 142 11.94 1.78 4.26
CA ARG A 142 12.68 2.08 5.48
C ARG A 142 13.11 0.82 6.23
N GLU A 143 12.19 -0.11 6.49
CA GLU A 143 12.49 -1.35 7.21
C GLU A 143 13.48 -2.21 6.43
N LEU A 144 13.26 -2.41 5.13
CA LEU A 144 14.20 -3.12 4.26
C LEU A 144 15.57 -2.43 4.24
N GLY A 145 15.60 -1.09 4.21
CA GLY A 145 16.84 -0.31 4.32
C GLY A 145 17.59 -0.53 5.63
N MET A 146 16.89 -0.74 6.75
CA MET A 146 17.54 -1.12 8.01
C MET A 146 18.09 -2.55 7.93
N MET A 147 17.31 -3.50 7.40
CA MET A 147 17.76 -4.89 7.24
C MET A 147 18.99 -5.01 6.33
N PHE A 148 19.09 -4.22 5.26
CA PHE A 148 20.28 -4.22 4.42
C PHE A 148 21.52 -3.66 5.13
N ARG A 149 21.37 -2.64 5.99
CA ARG A 149 22.48 -2.13 6.81
C ARG A 149 22.94 -3.17 7.84
N ASP A 150 21.99 -3.87 8.45
CA ASP A 150 22.31 -4.96 9.38
C ASP A 150 23.01 -6.12 8.66
N LEU A 151 22.60 -6.42 7.42
CA LEU A 151 23.28 -7.40 6.56
C LEU A 151 24.73 -7.00 6.27
N ASP A 152 24.96 -5.74 5.92
CA ASP A 152 26.32 -5.22 5.67
C ASP A 152 27.18 -5.34 6.94
N ALA A 153 26.66 -4.91 8.09
CA ALA A 153 27.36 -5.00 9.36
C ALA A 153 27.68 -6.47 9.73
N ALA A 154 26.77 -7.41 9.48
CA ALA A 154 27.00 -8.83 9.73
C ALA A 154 28.09 -9.40 8.81
N ARG A 155 28.12 -8.99 7.54
CA ARG A 155 29.15 -9.39 6.56
C ARG A 155 30.52 -8.81 6.95
N GLU A 156 30.59 -7.53 7.31
CA GLU A 156 31.82 -6.87 7.76
C GLU A 156 32.40 -7.50 9.04
N ALA A 157 31.54 -7.94 9.96
CA ALA A 157 31.94 -8.66 11.16
C ALA A 157 32.33 -10.13 10.91
N GLY A 158 32.23 -10.63 9.67
CA GLY A 158 32.49 -12.03 9.31
C GLY A 158 31.45 -13.01 9.88
N ASN A 159 30.29 -12.53 10.31
CA ASN A 159 29.25 -13.37 10.91
C ASN A 159 28.32 -13.97 9.83
N ALA A 160 28.80 -15.03 9.18
CA ALA A 160 28.08 -15.68 8.08
C ALA A 160 26.71 -16.25 8.48
N THR A 161 26.53 -16.67 9.74
CA THR A 161 25.25 -17.21 10.23
C THR A 161 24.21 -16.09 10.30
N GLU A 162 24.59 -14.94 10.84
CA GLU A 162 23.70 -13.79 10.96
C GLU A 162 23.37 -13.19 9.59
N ALA A 163 24.35 -13.07 8.70
CA ALA A 163 24.12 -12.60 7.33
C ALA A 163 23.06 -13.46 6.62
N LYS A 164 23.16 -14.79 6.69
CA LYS A 164 22.16 -15.72 6.12
C LYS A 164 20.78 -15.58 6.77
N ARG A 165 20.74 -15.36 8.09
CA ARG A 165 19.47 -15.13 8.82
C ARG A 165 18.77 -13.86 8.32
N ILE A 166 19.52 -12.78 8.13
CA ILE A 166 19.00 -11.49 7.65
C ILE A 166 18.57 -11.59 6.19
N GLU A 167 19.35 -12.24 5.32
CA GLU A 167 18.98 -12.51 3.93
C GLU A 167 17.64 -13.26 3.85
N HIS A 168 17.48 -14.32 4.64
CA HIS A 168 16.22 -15.05 4.72
C HIS A 168 15.05 -14.17 5.21
N ALA A 169 15.31 -13.26 6.16
CA ALA A 169 14.29 -12.33 6.63
C ALA A 169 13.90 -11.29 5.55
N ILE A 170 14.86 -10.82 4.74
CA ILE A 170 14.60 -9.92 3.61
C ILE A 170 13.72 -10.62 2.57
N GLU A 171 14.02 -11.89 2.24
CA GLU A 171 13.24 -12.66 1.27
C GLU A 171 11.80 -12.92 1.71
N ASN A 172 11.58 -13.06 3.02
CA ASN A 172 10.27 -13.31 3.61
C ASN A 172 9.63 -12.05 4.21
N TYR A 173 10.11 -10.86 3.81
CA TYR A 173 9.60 -9.60 4.32
C TYR A 173 8.09 -9.44 4.01
N GLU A 174 7.29 -9.34 5.06
CA GLU A 174 5.86 -9.04 4.95
C GLU A 174 5.68 -7.53 4.71
N THR A 175 5.03 -7.15 3.61
CA THR A 175 4.76 -5.74 3.27
C THR A 175 3.74 -5.09 4.20
N HIS A 176 3.84 -3.79 4.42
CA HIS A 176 2.80 -2.97 5.05
C HIS A 176 1.63 -2.67 4.11
N VAL A 177 1.77 -2.92 2.79
CA VAL A 177 0.71 -2.73 1.79
C VAL A 177 -0.38 -3.78 2.02
N VAL A 178 -1.57 -3.30 2.41
CA VAL A 178 -2.76 -4.11 2.67
C VAL A 178 -3.96 -3.62 1.85
N PRO A 179 -5.02 -4.42 1.69
CA PRO A 179 -6.24 -3.98 1.03
C PRO A 179 -6.85 -2.73 1.65
N ILE A 180 -7.48 -1.92 0.81
CA ILE A 180 -8.30 -0.77 1.20
C ILE A 180 -9.73 -0.96 0.70
N ILE A 181 -10.69 -0.73 1.59
CA ILE A 181 -12.09 -0.49 1.21
C ILE A 181 -12.25 1.01 1.10
N ALA A 182 -12.49 1.50 -0.12
CA ALA A 182 -12.54 2.93 -0.40
C ALA A 182 -13.97 3.39 -0.69
N ASP A 183 -14.45 4.33 0.13
CA ASP A 183 -15.74 4.98 -0.05
C ASP A 183 -15.71 5.93 -1.26
N ILE A 184 -16.74 5.84 -2.12
CA ILE A 184 -16.95 6.72 -3.28
C ILE A 184 -18.25 7.52 -3.15
N ASP A 185 -18.88 7.50 -1.98
CA ASP A 185 -20.24 8.01 -1.75
C ASP A 185 -21.21 7.42 -2.80
N ALA A 186 -22.09 8.25 -3.37
CA ALA A 186 -22.96 7.90 -4.49
C ALA A 186 -22.30 8.05 -5.87
N GLY A 187 -20.96 8.18 -5.94
CA GLY A 187 -20.21 8.29 -7.19
C GLY A 187 -19.95 9.72 -7.69
N PHE A 188 -20.26 10.75 -6.89
CA PHE A 188 -20.03 12.17 -7.20
C PHE A 188 -20.61 12.62 -8.56
N GLY A 189 -21.80 12.11 -8.89
CA GLY A 189 -22.53 12.47 -10.11
C GLY A 189 -23.24 11.28 -10.75
N ASN A 190 -23.36 11.31 -12.08
CA ASN A 190 -23.98 10.25 -12.86
C ASN A 190 -23.06 9.00 -13.00
N PRO A 191 -23.51 7.92 -13.67
CA PRO A 191 -22.68 6.73 -13.87
C PRO A 191 -21.36 6.97 -14.62
N GLU A 192 -21.31 7.94 -15.54
CA GLU A 192 -20.06 8.29 -16.24
C GLU A 192 -19.06 8.98 -15.30
N ALA A 193 -19.52 9.92 -14.49
CA ALA A 193 -18.71 10.56 -13.45
C ALA A 193 -18.20 9.53 -12.44
N THR A 194 -19.06 8.58 -12.05
CA THR A 194 -18.71 7.45 -11.17
C THR A 194 -17.59 6.62 -11.77
N TYR A 195 -17.70 6.24 -13.06
CA TYR A 195 -16.66 5.49 -13.75
C TYR A 195 -15.31 6.24 -13.77
N LEU A 196 -15.32 7.52 -14.10
CA LEU A 196 -14.10 8.34 -14.16
C LEU A 196 -13.40 8.44 -12.80
N LEU A 197 -14.18 8.59 -11.72
CA LEU A 197 -13.65 8.65 -10.36
C LEU A 197 -13.14 7.27 -9.89
N ALA A 198 -13.94 6.22 -10.07
CA ALA A 198 -13.59 4.85 -9.72
C ALA A 198 -12.28 4.41 -10.40
N LYS A 199 -12.12 4.73 -11.69
CA LYS A 199 -10.89 4.47 -12.43
C LYS A 199 -9.67 5.10 -11.76
N LYS A 200 -9.75 6.39 -11.38
CA LYS A 200 -8.65 7.09 -10.70
C LYS A 200 -8.35 6.49 -9.32
N MET A 201 -9.38 6.08 -8.57
CA MET A 201 -9.20 5.43 -7.27
C MET A 201 -8.47 4.08 -7.39
N ILE A 202 -8.80 3.29 -8.42
CA ILE A 202 -8.13 2.02 -8.70
C ILE A 202 -6.69 2.25 -9.19
N GLU A 203 -6.48 3.24 -10.06
CA GLU A 203 -5.14 3.65 -10.51
C GLU A 203 -4.24 4.09 -9.34
N ALA A 204 -4.82 4.70 -8.29
CA ALA A 204 -4.15 5.06 -7.04
C ALA A 204 -3.89 3.85 -6.12
N GLY A 205 -4.54 2.71 -6.33
CA GLY A 205 -4.28 1.45 -5.63
C GLY A 205 -5.48 0.81 -4.91
N ALA A 206 -6.68 1.37 -5.02
CA ALA A 206 -7.86 0.75 -4.42
C ALA A 206 -8.24 -0.57 -5.11
N CYS A 207 -8.45 -1.62 -4.33
CA CYS A 207 -8.96 -2.90 -4.83
C CYS A 207 -10.47 -3.07 -4.63
N ALA A 208 -11.07 -2.32 -3.71
CA ALA A 208 -12.50 -2.38 -3.39
C ALA A 208 -13.07 -0.97 -3.26
N LEU A 209 -14.19 -0.75 -3.95
CA LEU A 209 -14.95 0.49 -3.91
C LEU A 209 -16.30 0.21 -3.26
N GLN A 210 -16.66 1.01 -2.27
CA GLN A 210 -17.98 1.03 -1.64
C GLN A 210 -18.77 2.17 -2.26
N ILE A 211 -19.92 1.86 -2.87
CA ILE A 211 -20.87 2.82 -3.43
C ILE A 211 -22.22 2.67 -2.74
N GLU A 212 -22.94 3.76 -2.55
CA GLU A 212 -24.26 3.80 -1.90
C GLU A 212 -25.39 4.22 -2.85
N ASN A 213 -26.62 3.88 -2.49
CA ASN A 213 -27.83 4.16 -3.27
C ASN A 213 -28.61 5.39 -2.78
N GLN A 214 -28.06 6.15 -1.84
CA GLN A 214 -28.67 7.39 -1.35
C GLN A 214 -28.28 8.58 -2.24
N VAL A 215 -29.06 9.66 -2.13
CA VAL A 215 -28.74 10.97 -2.71
C VAL A 215 -28.28 11.85 -1.55
N SER A 216 -26.96 11.92 -1.33
CA SER A 216 -26.36 12.48 -0.10
C SER A 216 -26.62 13.97 0.08
N ASP A 217 -26.82 14.71 -1.00
CA ASP A 217 -27.17 16.14 -1.05
C ASP A 217 -28.67 16.43 -0.90
N GLU A 218 -29.53 15.39 -0.99
CA GLU A 218 -30.96 15.47 -0.69
C GLU A 218 -31.33 14.81 0.65
N LYS A 219 -30.35 14.56 1.54
CA LYS A 219 -30.61 14.09 2.90
C LYS A 219 -31.56 15.07 3.61
N GLN A 220 -32.81 14.64 3.85
CA GLN A 220 -33.77 15.36 4.68
C GLN A 220 -33.24 15.38 6.11
N CYS A 221 -32.75 16.55 6.56
CA CYS A 221 -32.24 16.74 7.93
C CYS A 221 -33.35 16.84 9.00
N GLY A 222 -34.64 16.64 8.63
CA GLY A 222 -35.81 16.82 9.49
C GLY A 222 -36.88 15.75 9.28
#